data_AF-A0A239GRW4-F1
#
_entry.id   AF-A0A239GRW4-F1
#
_cell.length_a   1.000
_cell.length_b   1.000
_cell.length_c   1.000
_cell.angle_alpha   90.00
_cell.angle_beta   90.00
_cell.angle_gamma   90.00
#
_symmetry.space_group_name_H-M   'P 1'
#
loop_
_entity.id
_entity.type
_entity.pdbx_description
1 polymer ?
#
loop_
_entity_poly.entity_id
_entity_poly.type
_entity_poly.pdbx_seq_one_letter_code
_entity_poly.pdbx_strand_id
1 'polypeptide(L)'
;MISALTGLLVGGAVSYVTSRAQLRIQAEHEYDRSLRDLRLPHYQRLFHLTESVPRQWLSSSPDRAGLRATRQAFQSWYFGEEAGGLFLSQAARDAYFALQNALQAAADGLPEDTATVTDRDSVIVRAKASALRHQLSADLGVAQQPRRPWITPRSVPAP
;
A
#
# COMPACT_ATOMS: atom_id res chain seq x y z
N MET A 1 -7.11 30.07 52.03
CA MET A 1 -7.78 28.78 51.68
C MET A 1 -8.42 28.76 50.29
N ILE A 2 -9.02 29.86 49.81
CA ILE A 2 -9.69 29.90 48.49
C ILE A 2 -8.73 29.60 47.32
N SER A 3 -7.49 30.13 47.35
CA SER A 3 -6.51 29.94 46.26
C SER A 3 -6.06 28.49 46.04
N ALA A 4 -6.03 27.67 47.10
CA ALA A 4 -5.60 26.27 47.02
C ALA A 4 -6.69 25.38 46.40
N LEU A 5 -7.96 25.65 46.68
CA LEU A 5 -9.12 24.97 46.09
C LEU A 5 -9.24 25.26 44.59
N THR A 6 -9.00 26.50 44.18
CA THR A 6 -9.00 26.88 42.75
C THR A 6 -7.88 26.19 41.99
N GLY A 7 -6.66 26.11 42.57
CA GLY A 7 -5.53 25.41 41.94
C GLY A 7 -5.77 23.91 41.75
N LEU A 8 -6.45 23.26 42.70
CA LEU A 8 -6.75 21.82 42.65
C LEU A 8 -7.84 21.50 41.62
N LEU A 9 -8.87 22.36 41.50
CA LEU A 9 -9.91 22.22 40.48
C LEU A 9 -9.37 22.47 39.06
N VAL A 10 -8.54 23.50 38.89
CA VAL A 10 -7.90 23.80 37.59
C VAL A 10 -6.90 22.70 37.21
N GLY A 11 -6.04 22.28 38.13
CA GLY A 11 -5.07 21.20 37.90
C GLY A 11 -5.73 19.84 37.59
N GLY A 12 -6.82 19.52 38.29
CA GLY A 12 -7.62 18.31 38.02
C GLY A 12 -8.28 18.33 36.64
N ALA A 13 -8.88 19.46 36.24
CA ALA A 13 -9.47 19.62 34.91
C ALA A 13 -8.43 19.51 33.79
N VAL A 14 -7.26 20.15 33.94
CA VAL A 14 -6.16 20.04 32.97
C VAL A 14 -5.64 18.60 32.88
N SER A 15 -5.44 17.92 34.00
CA SER A 15 -4.96 16.53 34.03
C SER A 15 -5.94 15.56 33.37
N TYR A 16 -7.24 15.77 33.58
CA TYR A 16 -8.29 14.97 32.94
C TYR A 16 -8.33 15.17 31.41
N VAL A 17 -8.29 16.42 30.95
CA VAL A 17 -8.30 16.73 29.50
C VAL A 17 -7.05 16.17 28.81
N THR A 18 -5.87 16.35 29.40
CA THR A 18 -4.60 15.83 28.87
C THR A 18 -4.59 14.30 28.83
N SER A 19 -5.02 13.63 29.89
CA SER A 19 -5.12 12.17 29.93
C SER A 19 -6.07 11.64 28.84
N ARG A 20 -7.23 12.29 28.64
CA ARG A 20 -8.18 11.87 27.60
C ARG A 20 -7.62 12.09 26.19
N ALA A 21 -6.90 13.19 25.98
CA ALA A 21 -6.25 13.46 24.71
C ALA A 21 -5.17 12.41 24.41
N GLN A 22 -4.34 12.05 25.41
CA GLN A 22 -3.32 11.00 25.29
C GLN A 22 -3.94 9.64 24.96
N LEU A 23 -5.02 9.25 25.63
CA LEU A 23 -5.72 7.99 25.34
C LEU A 23 -6.25 7.91 23.90
N ARG A 24 -6.76 9.01 23.35
CA ARG A 24 -7.22 9.06 21.95
C ARG A 24 -6.06 8.92 20.97
N ILE A 25 -4.99 9.68 21.18
CA ILE A 25 -3.79 9.62 20.35
C ILE A 25 -3.19 8.22 20.39
N GLN A 26 -3.14 7.59 21.56
CA GLN A 26 -2.63 6.23 21.72
C GLN A 26 -3.52 5.22 21.00
N ALA A 27 -4.84 5.31 21.14
CA ALA A 27 -5.78 4.43 20.44
C ALA A 27 -5.68 4.56 18.91
N GLU A 28 -5.54 5.79 18.39
CA GLU A 28 -5.30 6.04 16.97
C GLU A 28 -3.97 5.44 16.50
N HIS A 29 -2.89 5.60 17.28
CA HIS A 29 -1.60 5.02 16.98
C HIS A 29 -1.59 3.49 16.98
N GLU A 30 -2.26 2.87 17.95
CA GLU A 30 -2.40 1.41 18.05
C GLU A 30 -3.24 0.87 16.90
N TYR A 31 -4.33 1.56 16.54
CA TYR A 31 -5.14 1.24 15.36
C TYR A 31 -4.31 1.31 14.07
N ASP A 32 -3.60 2.41 13.83
CA ASP A 32 -2.75 2.58 12.63
C ASP A 32 -1.64 1.53 12.56
N ARG A 33 -1.04 1.18 13.70
CA ARG A 33 -0.01 0.15 13.77
C ARG A 33 -0.60 -1.22 13.45
N SER A 34 -1.67 -1.62 14.12
CA SER A 34 -2.31 -2.92 13.89
C SER A 34 -2.78 -3.07 12.44
N LEU A 35 -3.31 -2.01 11.82
CA LEU A 35 -3.71 -2.03 10.42
C LEU A 35 -2.51 -2.16 9.47
N ARG A 36 -1.38 -1.52 9.76
CA ARG A 36 -0.13 -1.71 8.98
C ARG A 36 0.41 -3.14 9.12
N ASP A 37 0.41 -3.69 10.33
CA ASP A 37 0.88 -5.04 10.60
C ASP A 37 0.01 -6.08 9.86
N LEU A 38 -1.32 -5.88 9.83
CA LEU A 38 -2.24 -6.68 9.03
C LEU A 38 -2.01 -6.53 7.52
N ARG A 39 -1.72 -5.31 7.03
CA ARG A 39 -1.48 -5.04 5.60
C ARG A 39 -0.19 -5.64 5.06
N LEU A 40 0.86 -5.65 5.87
CA LEU A 40 2.22 -6.02 5.45
C LEU A 40 2.30 -7.34 4.66
N PRO A 41 1.79 -8.48 5.14
CA PRO A 41 1.89 -9.74 4.39
C PRO A 41 1.15 -9.69 3.04
N HIS A 42 -0.04 -9.07 3.00
CA HIS A 42 -0.81 -8.92 1.76
C HIS A 42 -0.11 -8.00 0.76
N TYR A 43 0.49 -6.91 1.25
CA TYR A 43 1.22 -5.95 0.43
C TYR A 43 2.52 -6.55 -0.11
N GLN A 44 3.24 -7.34 0.69
CA GLN A 44 4.43 -8.08 0.23
C GLN A 44 4.07 -9.06 -0.90
N ARG A 45 2.99 -9.84 -0.73
CA ARG A 45 2.53 -10.78 -1.75
C ARG A 45 2.10 -10.07 -3.04
N LEU A 46 1.33 -8.99 -2.94
CA LEU A 46 0.94 -8.20 -4.11
C LEU A 46 2.16 -7.54 -4.78
N PHE A 47 3.10 -7.02 -3.99
CA PHE A 47 4.33 -6.43 -4.52
C PHE A 47 5.13 -7.47 -5.33
N HIS A 48 5.26 -8.70 -4.81
CA HIS A 48 5.91 -9.78 -5.53
C HIS A 48 5.20 -10.12 -6.85
N LEU A 49 3.86 -10.14 -6.88
CA LEU A 49 3.11 -10.32 -8.13
C LEU A 49 3.42 -9.26 -9.19
N THR A 50 3.86 -8.05 -8.80
CA THR A 50 4.26 -7.02 -9.77
C THR A 50 5.55 -7.33 -10.53
N GLU A 51 6.28 -8.40 -10.17
CA GLU A 51 7.45 -8.88 -10.89
C GLU A 51 7.13 -9.25 -12.35
N SER A 52 5.92 -9.75 -12.64
CA SER A 52 5.47 -10.04 -14.02
C SER A 52 5.35 -8.78 -14.89
N VAL A 53 5.33 -7.60 -14.27
CA VAL A 53 5.33 -6.29 -14.94
C VAL A 53 6.59 -5.53 -14.50
N PRO A 54 7.79 -5.92 -14.96
CA PRO A 54 9.03 -5.25 -14.60
C PRO A 54 9.07 -3.79 -15.07
N ARG A 55 10.04 -3.02 -14.56
CA ARG A 55 10.27 -1.63 -15.01
C ARG A 55 10.56 -1.55 -16.52
N GLN A 56 11.13 -2.59 -17.10
CA GLN A 56 11.39 -2.72 -18.53
C GLN A 56 11.40 -4.21 -18.90
N TRP A 57 10.69 -4.58 -19.97
CA TRP A 57 10.82 -5.91 -20.57
C TRP A 57 12.07 -5.90 -21.45
N LEU A 58 13.10 -6.66 -21.08
CA LEU A 58 14.40 -6.67 -21.76
C LEU A 58 14.51 -7.72 -22.85
N SER A 59 13.82 -8.86 -22.70
CA SER A 59 14.01 -10.05 -23.55
C SER A 59 12.77 -10.48 -24.33
N SER A 60 11.57 -10.16 -23.84
CA SER A 60 10.33 -10.39 -24.60
C SER A 60 9.17 -9.63 -23.94
N SER A 61 8.60 -8.69 -24.66
CA SER A 61 7.30 -8.08 -24.31
C SER A 61 6.23 -9.18 -24.24
N PRO A 62 5.35 -9.18 -23.22
CA PRO A 62 4.31 -10.20 -23.11
C PRO A 62 3.36 -10.13 -24.31
N ASP A 63 2.90 -11.31 -24.72
CA ASP A 63 1.78 -11.45 -25.65
C ASP A 63 0.44 -11.29 -24.91
N ARG A 64 -0.65 -11.41 -25.67
CA ARG A 64 -2.01 -11.33 -25.13
C ARG A 64 -2.25 -12.35 -24.00
N ALA A 65 -1.76 -13.58 -24.16
CA ALA A 65 -1.94 -14.64 -23.16
C ALA A 65 -1.20 -14.30 -21.86
N GLY A 66 0.04 -13.82 -21.95
CA GLY A 66 0.84 -13.38 -20.81
C GLY A 66 0.22 -12.21 -20.05
N LEU A 67 -0.37 -11.23 -20.75
CA LEU A 67 -1.10 -10.13 -20.12
C LEU A 67 -2.35 -10.62 -19.37
N ARG A 68 -3.13 -11.53 -19.98
CA ARG A 68 -4.33 -12.12 -19.36
C ARG A 68 -3.98 -12.98 -18.15
N ALA A 69 -2.93 -13.80 -18.25
CA ALA A 69 -2.43 -14.61 -17.14
C ALA A 69 -1.97 -13.73 -15.98
N THR A 70 -1.25 -12.64 -16.28
CA THR A 70 -0.86 -11.64 -15.27
C THR A 70 -2.06 -11.03 -14.58
N ARG A 71 -3.05 -10.53 -15.34
CA ARG A 71 -4.30 -9.98 -14.78
C ARG A 71 -5.03 -10.98 -13.89
N GLN A 72 -5.11 -12.24 -14.32
CA GLN A 72 -5.76 -13.31 -13.58
C GLN A 72 -5.03 -13.64 -12.27
N ALA A 73 -3.69 -13.63 -12.25
CA ALA A 73 -2.92 -13.83 -11.03
C ALA A 73 -3.21 -12.74 -9.98
N PHE A 74 -3.29 -11.47 -10.40
CA PHE A 74 -3.69 -10.36 -9.54
C PHE A 74 -5.12 -10.52 -9.02
N GLN A 75 -6.06 -10.91 -9.91
CA GLN A 75 -7.45 -11.12 -9.53
C GLN A 75 -7.60 -12.28 -8.53
N SER A 76 -6.88 -13.37 -8.75
CA SER A 76 -6.88 -14.54 -7.87
C SER A 76 -6.34 -14.21 -6.49
N TRP A 77 -5.33 -13.35 -6.41
CA TRP A 77 -4.86 -12.82 -5.12
C TRP A 77 -5.90 -11.93 -4.44
N TYR A 78 -6.57 -11.06 -5.21
CA TYR A 78 -7.53 -10.09 -4.65
C TYR A 78 -8.76 -10.77 -4.04
N PHE A 79 -9.29 -11.81 -4.71
CA PHE A 79 -10.47 -12.57 -4.29
C PHE A 79 -10.13 -13.95 -3.68
N GLY A 80 -8.85 -14.24 -3.46
CA GLY A 80 -8.42 -15.54 -2.94
C GLY A 80 -8.83 -15.75 -1.48
N GLU A 81 -8.51 -16.93 -0.95
CA GLU A 81 -8.90 -17.34 0.42
C GLU A 81 -8.41 -16.36 1.50
N GLU A 82 -7.23 -15.78 1.31
CA GLU A 82 -6.65 -14.76 2.20
C GLU A 82 -7.31 -13.37 2.06
N ALA A 83 -8.26 -13.21 1.14
CA ALA A 83 -8.98 -11.97 0.86
C ALA A 83 -8.05 -10.75 0.72
N GLY A 84 -6.94 -10.89 -0.01
CA GLY A 84 -5.88 -9.86 -0.05
C GLY A 84 -6.38 -8.46 -0.44
N GLY A 85 -7.42 -8.38 -1.27
CA GLY A 85 -8.05 -7.12 -1.67
C GLY A 85 -8.71 -6.34 -0.52
N LEU A 86 -9.04 -7.00 0.60
CA LEU A 86 -9.65 -6.38 1.79
C LEU A 86 -8.70 -5.41 2.49
N PHE A 87 -7.40 -5.69 2.45
CA PHE A 87 -6.40 -4.94 3.20
C PHE A 87 -5.90 -3.70 2.46
N LEU A 88 -6.23 -3.55 1.18
CA LEU A 88 -5.84 -2.37 0.40
C LEU A 88 -6.43 -1.09 1.00
N SER A 89 -5.59 -0.06 1.16
CA SER A 89 -6.09 1.30 1.32
C SER A 89 -6.90 1.71 0.09
N GLN A 90 -7.73 2.76 0.22
CA GLN A 90 -8.47 3.31 -0.92
C GLN A 90 -7.54 3.63 -2.10
N ALA A 91 -6.44 4.33 -1.85
CA ALA A 91 -5.48 4.71 -2.89
C ALA A 91 -4.76 3.50 -3.50
N ALA A 92 -4.40 2.49 -2.70
CA ALA A 92 -3.78 1.27 -3.23
C ALA A 92 -4.77 0.47 -4.08
N ARG A 93 -6.05 0.45 -3.70
CA ARG A 93 -7.14 -0.17 -4.45
C ARG A 93 -7.37 0.53 -5.79
N ASP A 94 -7.35 1.86 -5.81
CA ASP A 94 -7.47 2.64 -7.04
C ASP A 94 -6.30 2.35 -8.00
N ALA A 95 -5.07 2.32 -7.47
CA ALA A 95 -3.88 1.96 -8.25
C ALA A 95 -3.92 0.52 -8.77
N TYR A 96 -4.41 -0.42 -7.96
CA TYR A 96 -4.61 -1.82 -8.34
C TYR A 96 -5.59 -1.95 -9.51
N PHE A 97 -6.77 -1.31 -9.42
CA PHE A 97 -7.75 -1.38 -10.51
C PHE A 97 -7.29 -0.63 -11.77
N ALA A 98 -6.53 0.46 -11.61
CA ALA A 98 -5.92 1.13 -12.75
C ALA A 98 -4.94 0.22 -13.50
N LEU A 99 -4.16 -0.61 -12.78
CA LEU A 99 -3.30 -1.63 -13.39
C LEU A 99 -4.12 -2.74 -14.06
N GLN A 100 -5.14 -3.28 -13.38
CA GLN A 100 -6.00 -4.34 -13.94
C GLN A 100 -6.68 -3.90 -15.24
N ASN A 101 -7.15 -2.65 -15.29
CA ASN A 101 -7.76 -2.08 -16.48
C ASN A 101 -6.73 -1.86 -17.61
N ALA A 102 -5.51 -1.42 -17.28
CA ALA A 102 -4.45 -1.27 -18.25
C ALA A 102 -4.01 -2.62 -18.85
N LEU A 103 -3.91 -3.67 -18.03
CA LEU A 103 -3.61 -5.03 -18.49
C LEU A 103 -4.71 -5.57 -19.43
N GLN A 104 -5.98 -5.35 -19.07
CA GLN A 104 -7.11 -5.75 -19.91
C GLN A 104 -7.11 -5.00 -21.24
N ALA A 105 -6.97 -3.67 -21.22
CA ALA A 105 -6.95 -2.85 -22.42
C ALA A 105 -5.79 -3.21 -23.35
N ALA A 106 -4.60 -3.44 -22.80
CA ALA A 106 -3.44 -3.89 -23.57
C ALA A 106 -3.66 -5.27 -24.19
N ALA A 107 -4.31 -6.20 -23.48
CA ALA A 107 -4.62 -7.53 -24.03
C ALA A 107 -5.68 -7.48 -25.13
N ASP A 108 -6.73 -6.67 -24.96
CA ASP A 108 -7.83 -6.56 -25.93
C ASP A 108 -7.43 -5.79 -27.19
N GLY A 109 -6.44 -4.89 -27.10
CA GLY A 109 -5.89 -4.15 -28.24
C GLY A 109 -4.96 -4.96 -29.14
N LEU A 110 -4.49 -6.13 -28.68
CA LEU A 110 -3.65 -7.02 -29.49
C LEU A 110 -4.51 -7.84 -30.46
N PRO A 111 -4.05 -8.19 -31.67
CA PRO A 111 -4.64 -9.25 -32.51
C PRO A 111 -4.67 -10.63 -31.82
N GLU A 112 -5.48 -11.57 -32.34
CA GLU A 112 -5.59 -12.95 -31.80
C GLU A 112 -4.26 -13.73 -31.86
N ASP A 113 -3.40 -13.46 -32.86
CA ASP A 113 -2.16 -14.21 -33.07
C ASP A 113 -0.88 -13.42 -32.73
N THR A 114 -0.04 -14.02 -31.87
CA THR A 114 1.40 -13.78 -31.57
C THR A 114 1.91 -12.34 -31.40
N ALA A 115 1.03 -11.34 -31.45
CA ALA A 115 1.37 -9.95 -31.27
C ALA A 115 1.79 -9.70 -29.82
N THR A 116 2.97 -9.10 -29.67
CA THR A 116 3.46 -8.63 -28.37
C THR A 116 2.90 -7.25 -28.07
N VAL A 117 2.81 -6.91 -26.79
CA VAL A 117 2.31 -5.61 -26.34
C VAL A 117 3.05 -4.46 -27.04
N THR A 118 2.28 -3.48 -27.51
CA THR A 118 2.84 -2.29 -28.17
C THR A 118 3.69 -1.48 -27.20
N ASP A 119 4.66 -0.71 -27.70
CA ASP A 119 5.49 0.17 -26.85
C ASP A 119 4.64 1.16 -26.03
N ARG A 120 3.57 1.67 -26.65
CA ARG A 120 2.62 2.58 -26.01
C ARG A 120 1.93 1.91 -24.82
N ASP A 121 1.32 0.74 -25.05
CA ASP A 121 0.59 0.02 -24.00
C ASP A 121 1.55 -0.50 -22.92
N SER A 122 2.75 -0.89 -23.32
CA SER A 122 3.85 -1.25 -22.43
C SER A 122 4.19 -0.14 -21.45
N VAL A 123 4.37 1.10 -21.93
CA VAL A 123 4.62 2.26 -21.06
C VAL A 123 3.46 2.48 -20.09
N ILE A 124 2.22 2.38 -20.57
CA ILE A 124 1.03 2.58 -19.73
C ILE A 124 0.96 1.53 -18.61
N VAL A 125 1.04 0.23 -18.96
CA VAL A 125 0.99 -0.87 -18.01
C VAL A 125 2.10 -0.75 -16.97
N ARG A 126 3.34 -0.47 -17.39
CA ARG A 126 4.49 -0.29 -16.49
C ARG A 126 4.33 0.92 -15.58
N ALA A 127 3.78 2.03 -16.08
CA ALA A 127 3.50 3.21 -15.27
C ALA A 127 2.46 2.90 -14.18
N LYS A 128 1.41 2.13 -14.49
CA LYS A 128 0.40 1.70 -13.50
C LYS A 128 0.98 0.72 -12.48
N ALA A 129 1.82 -0.22 -12.90
CA ALA A 129 2.51 -1.11 -11.97
C ALA A 129 3.46 -0.34 -11.03
N SER A 130 4.17 0.67 -11.56
CA SER A 130 5.01 1.56 -10.76
C SER A 130 4.20 2.36 -9.74
N ALA A 131 3.04 2.89 -10.14
CA ALA A 131 2.15 3.61 -9.24
C ALA A 131 1.61 2.71 -8.13
N LEU A 132 1.24 1.46 -8.45
CA LEU A 132 0.85 0.47 -7.45
C LEU A 132 1.99 0.20 -6.45
N ARG A 133 3.19 -0.15 -6.92
CA ARG A 133 4.36 -0.39 -6.04
C ARG A 133 4.66 0.80 -5.13
N HIS A 134 4.55 2.02 -5.65
CA HIS A 134 4.71 3.24 -4.87
C HIS A 134 3.66 3.32 -3.76
N GLN A 135 2.37 3.14 -4.09
CA GLN A 135 1.30 3.24 -3.11
C GLN A 135 1.38 2.16 -2.02
N LEU A 136 1.77 0.93 -2.39
CA LEU A 136 2.01 -0.15 -1.41
C LEU A 136 3.10 0.26 -0.40
N SER A 137 4.20 0.82 -0.91
CA SER A 137 5.32 1.27 -0.06
C SER A 137 4.95 2.51 0.78
N ALA A 138 4.09 3.39 0.25
CA ALA A 138 3.63 4.59 0.91
C ALA A 138 2.70 4.29 2.09
N ASP A 139 1.75 3.36 1.94
CA ASP A 139 0.83 2.95 3.01
C ASP A 139 1.55 2.30 4.19
N LEU A 140 2.63 1.57 3.92
CA LEU A 140 3.48 0.96 4.95
C LEU A 140 4.46 1.96 5.58
N GLY A 141 4.54 3.19 5.07
CA GLY A 141 5.45 4.23 5.55
C GLY A 141 6.91 4.01 5.15
N VAL A 142 7.22 3.01 4.33
CA VAL A 142 8.59 2.72 3.85
C VAL A 142 9.09 3.82 2.91
N ALA A 143 8.18 4.45 2.16
CA ALA A 143 8.50 5.54 1.24
C ALA A 143 8.50 6.94 1.88
N GLN A 144 8.13 7.07 3.17
CA GLN A 144 8.15 8.37 3.86
C GLN A 144 9.49 8.55 4.58
N GLN A 145 10.14 9.71 4.37
CA GLN A 145 11.23 10.12 5.26
C GLN A 145 10.70 10.19 6.70
N PRO A 146 11.48 9.76 7.71
CA PRO A 146 11.10 9.94 9.10
C PRO A 146 10.73 11.40 9.33
N ARG A 147 9.50 11.66 9.80
CA ARG A 147 9.01 13.03 10.08
C ARG A 147 9.89 13.78 11.09
N ARG A 148 10.81 13.08 11.74
CA ARG A 148 11.85 13.63 12.61
C ARG A 148 13.20 13.06 12.18
N PRO A 149 14.10 13.85 11.56
CA PRO A 149 15.37 13.37 11.04
C PRO A 149 16.32 12.81 12.12
N TRP A 150 16.07 13.11 13.40
CA TRP A 150 16.84 12.59 14.54
C TRP A 150 16.31 11.29 15.14
N ILE A 151 15.16 10.76 14.68
CA ILE A 151 14.70 9.43 15.06
C ILE A 151 15.35 8.44 14.09
N THR A 152 16.54 7.97 14.44
CA THR A 152 17.10 6.76 13.83
C THR A 152 16.27 5.59 14.35
N PRO A 153 15.61 4.80 13.49
CA PRO A 153 15.06 3.52 13.93
C PRO A 153 16.25 2.73 14.49
N ARG A 154 16.22 2.36 15.77
CA ARG A 154 17.19 1.38 16.28
C ARG A 154 17.07 0.16 15.38
N SER A 155 18.14 -0.18 14.69
CA SER A 155 18.24 -1.44 13.97
C SER A 155 17.78 -2.54 14.89
N VAL A 156 16.75 -3.29 14.48
CA VAL A 156 16.38 -4.53 15.15
C VAL A 156 17.62 -5.42 15.06
N PRO A 157 18.20 -5.88 16.19
CA PRO A 157 19.31 -6.82 16.11
C PRO A 157 18.86 -8.06 15.35
N ALA A 158 19.72 -8.57 14.47
CA ALA A 158 19.44 -9.79 13.71
C ALA A 158 19.14 -10.97 14.67
N PRO A 159 18.27 -11.91 14.27
CA PRO A 159 17.94 -13.09 15.08
C PRO A 159 19.15 -13.97 15.37
#